data_AF-A0A9P0FG12-F1
#
_entry.id   AF-A0A9P0FG12-F1
#
_cell.length_a   1.000
_cell.length_b   1.000
_cell.length_c   1.000
_cell.angle_alpha   90.00
_cell.angle_beta   90.00
_cell.angle_gamma   90.00
#
_symmetry.space_group_name_H-M   'P 1'
#
loop_
_entity.id
_entity.type
_entity.pdbx_description
1 polymer ?
#
loop_
_entity_poly.entity_id
_entity_poly.type
_entity_poly.pdbx_seq_one_letter_code
_entity_poly.pdbx_strand_id
1 'polypeptide(L)'
;MIIEFNEDLSQPGPSGVGRPKKHFLDCAERSKRHKVKLLRESVESDFLSAAAKFPENFEKKMYMPTEQALALITDAQLSKHQYEAFRNAVKDFGHDILPPYYKVHIKKVCYPDKMLITERR
;
A
#
# COMPACT_ATOMS: atom_id res chain seq x y z
N MET A 1 6.58 -25.50 -25.93
CA MET A 1 5.27 -25.85 -25.35
C MET A 1 4.61 -24.52 -25.00
N ILE A 2 3.64 -24.08 -25.80
CA ILE A 2 2.96 -22.79 -25.61
C ILE A 2 1.99 -22.99 -24.46
N ILE A 3 2.23 -22.31 -23.33
CA ILE A 3 1.27 -22.26 -22.24
C ILE A 3 0.21 -21.26 -22.69
N GLU A 4 -0.92 -21.75 -23.19
CA GLU A 4 -2.13 -20.93 -23.30
C GLU A 4 -2.55 -20.56 -21.87
N PHE A 5 -2.16 -19.36 -21.44
CA PHE A 5 -2.71 -18.75 -20.24
C PHE A 5 -4.20 -18.49 -20.52
N ASN A 6 -5.06 -19.40 -20.08
CA ASN A 6 -6.48 -19.09 -19.94
C ASN A 6 -6.61 -18.00 -18.87
N GLU A 7 -6.74 -16.76 -19.34
CA GLU A 7 -6.82 -15.51 -18.57
C GLU A 7 -8.08 -15.40 -17.67
N ASP A 8 -8.84 -16.47 -17.49
CA ASP A 8 -10.25 -16.40 -17.09
C ASP A 8 -10.62 -17.20 -15.83
N LEU A 9 -9.70 -17.30 -14.86
CA LEU A 9 -10.03 -17.84 -13.52
C LEU A 9 -10.75 -16.82 -12.61
N SER A 10 -10.85 -15.57 -13.03
CA SER A 10 -11.42 -14.46 -12.26
C SER A 10 -12.79 -13.96 -12.74
N GLN A 11 -13.21 -14.29 -13.97
CA GLN A 11 -14.43 -13.70 -14.53
C GLN A 11 -15.62 -14.66 -14.39
N PRO A 12 -16.79 -14.17 -13.95
CA PRO A 12 -18.02 -14.94 -14.09
C PRO A 12 -18.29 -15.13 -15.58
N GLY A 13 -18.09 -16.35 -16.09
CA GLY A 13 -18.45 -16.72 -17.46
C GLY A 13 -19.94 -16.43 -17.77
N PRO A 14 -20.32 -16.38 -19.06
CA PRO A 14 -21.59 -15.81 -19.52
C PRO A 14 -22.79 -16.37 -18.75
N SER A 15 -23.60 -15.46 -18.22
CA SER A 15 -24.86 -15.74 -17.53
C SER A 15 -25.87 -16.31 -18.52
N GLY A 16 -25.90 -17.64 -18.66
CA GLY A 16 -26.79 -18.31 -19.60
C GLY A 16 -27.72 -19.33 -18.97
N VAL A 17 -27.22 -20.24 -18.11
CA VAL A 17 -28.04 -21.28 -17.48
C VAL A 17 -27.40 -21.72 -16.16
N GLY A 18 -28.19 -21.84 -15.07
CA GLY A 18 -27.76 -22.45 -13.80
C GLY A 18 -27.57 -21.49 -12.61
N ARG A 19 -26.94 -22.00 -11.53
CA ARG A 19 -26.73 -21.28 -10.26
C ARG A 19 -25.78 -20.09 -10.46
N PRO A 20 -26.12 -18.87 -9.97
CA PRO A 20 -25.24 -17.71 -10.03
C PRO A 20 -23.86 -18.00 -9.42
N LYS A 21 -22.79 -17.72 -10.17
CA LYS A 21 -21.42 -17.88 -9.69
C LYS A 21 -21.04 -16.66 -8.85
N LYS A 22 -20.71 -16.90 -7.57
CA LYS A 22 -20.17 -15.87 -6.66
C LYS A 22 -18.69 -15.62 -6.94
N HIS A 23 -18.25 -14.37 -6.71
CA HIS A 23 -16.83 -14.03 -6.66
C HIS A 23 -16.11 -14.90 -5.61
N PHE A 24 -14.81 -15.17 -5.82
CA PHE A 24 -14.06 -16.10 -4.97
C PHE A 24 -14.04 -15.66 -3.50
N LEU A 25 -13.87 -14.35 -3.25
CA LEU A 25 -13.83 -13.78 -1.89
C LEU A 25 -15.16 -13.97 -1.14
N ASP A 26 -16.28 -13.95 -1.85
CA ASP A 26 -17.64 -14.04 -1.27
C ASP A 26 -18.13 -15.48 -1.07
N CYS A 27 -17.30 -16.47 -1.40
CA CYS A 27 -17.63 -17.88 -1.26
C CYS A 27 -17.45 -18.37 0.18
N ALA A 28 -18.25 -19.36 0.60
CA ALA A 28 -17.98 -20.11 1.83
C ALA A 28 -16.67 -20.91 1.71
N GLU A 29 -15.97 -21.13 2.82
CA GLU A 29 -14.66 -21.79 2.85
C GLU A 29 -14.63 -23.15 2.15
N ARG A 30 -15.68 -23.97 2.30
CA ARG A 30 -15.80 -25.25 1.59
C ARG A 30 -15.74 -25.06 0.07
N SER A 31 -16.38 -24.02 -0.46
CA SER A 31 -16.39 -23.72 -1.89
C SER A 31 -15.05 -23.18 -2.36
N LYS A 32 -14.37 -22.36 -1.56
CA LYS A 32 -13.00 -21.90 -1.86
C LYS A 32 -12.03 -23.07 -1.95
N ARG A 33 -12.08 -24.00 -1.00
CA ARG A 33 -11.26 -25.23 -1.03
C ARG A 33 -11.50 -26.05 -2.30
N HIS A 34 -12.76 -26.21 -2.70
CA HIS A 34 -13.10 -26.92 -3.93
C HIS A 34 -12.58 -26.21 -5.18
N LYS A 35 -12.73 -24.87 -5.27
CA LYS A 35 -12.20 -24.07 -6.38
C LYS A 35 -10.67 -24.12 -6.48
N VAL A 36 -9.96 -24.09 -5.35
CA VAL A 36 -8.49 -24.14 -5.29
C VAL A 36 -7.94 -25.56 -5.53
N LYS A 37 -8.78 -26.60 -5.38
CA LYS A 37 -8.35 -28.00 -5.58
C LYS A 37 -7.78 -28.24 -6.97
N LEU A 38 -8.47 -27.78 -8.01
CA LEU A 38 -8.02 -27.92 -9.41
C LEU A 38 -6.66 -27.27 -9.63
N LEU A 39 -6.46 -26.06 -9.10
CA LEU A 39 -5.19 -25.34 -9.19
C LEU A 39 -4.03 -26.05 -8.51
N ARG A 40 -4.29 -26.68 -7.36
CA ARG A 40 -3.28 -27.48 -6.63
C ARG A 40 -2.93 -28.78 -7.35
N GLU A 41 -3.85 -29.32 -8.14
CA GLU A 41 -3.66 -30.57 -8.88
C GLU A 41 -2.99 -30.34 -10.23
N SER A 42 -3.23 -29.18 -10.86
CA SER A 42 -2.69 -28.85 -12.19
C SER A 42 -1.32 -28.16 -12.18
N VAL A 43 -0.97 -27.48 -11.08
CA VAL A 43 0.27 -26.69 -10.96
C VAL A 43 1.20 -27.33 -9.95
N GLU A 44 2.48 -27.45 -10.31
CA GLU A 44 3.53 -27.96 -9.43
C GLU A 44 3.71 -27.06 -8.19
N SER A 45 3.97 -27.70 -7.04
CA SER A 45 4.04 -27.05 -5.73
C SER A 45 5.04 -25.89 -5.68
N ASP A 46 6.14 -26.02 -6.42
CA ASP A 46 7.24 -25.08 -6.37
C ASP A 46 6.86 -23.76 -7.03
N PHE A 47 6.10 -23.81 -8.13
CA PHE A 47 5.55 -22.62 -8.78
C PHE A 47 4.53 -21.91 -7.91
N LEU A 48 3.66 -22.64 -7.21
CA LEU A 48 2.71 -22.07 -6.25
C LEU A 48 3.45 -21.39 -5.09
N SER A 49 4.53 -22.00 -4.60
CA SER A 49 5.36 -21.45 -3.53
C SER A 49 6.12 -20.20 -3.99
N ALA A 50 6.59 -20.17 -5.24
CA ALA A 50 7.26 -19.03 -5.84
C ALA A 50 6.28 -17.87 -6.04
N ALA A 51 5.10 -18.14 -6.61
CA ALA A 51 4.02 -17.15 -6.77
C ALA A 51 3.64 -16.50 -5.43
N ALA A 52 3.53 -17.27 -4.35
CA ALA A 52 3.24 -16.76 -3.02
C ALA A 52 4.36 -15.85 -2.43
N LYS A 53 5.60 -15.99 -2.91
CA LYS A 53 6.74 -15.15 -2.50
C LYS A 53 6.79 -13.83 -3.26
N PHE A 54 6.08 -13.71 -4.38
CA PHE A 54 5.89 -12.43 -5.05
C PHE A 54 4.65 -11.79 -4.45
N PRO A 55 4.79 -10.78 -3.56
CA PRO A 55 3.65 -9.99 -3.15
C PRO A 55 3.20 -9.15 -4.35
N GLU A 56 2.41 -9.72 -5.25
CA GLU A 56 1.54 -8.92 -6.10
C GLU A 56 0.61 -8.15 -5.16
N ASN A 57 0.86 -6.85 -5.05
CA ASN A 57 -0.04 -5.88 -4.43
C ASN A 57 -0.36 -6.12 -2.96
N PHE A 58 0.65 -6.38 -2.11
CA PHE A 58 0.53 -5.82 -0.77
C PHE A 58 0.49 -4.32 -0.98
N GLU A 59 -0.63 -3.68 -0.65
CA GLU A 59 -0.73 -2.23 -0.49
C GLU A 59 0.39 -1.81 0.45
N LYS A 60 1.57 -1.55 -0.11
CA LYS A 60 2.71 -1.06 0.62
C LYS A 60 2.29 0.36 0.92
N LYS A 61 1.65 0.56 2.08
CA LYS A 61 1.22 1.88 2.55
C LYS A 61 2.39 2.81 2.27
N MET A 62 2.22 3.63 1.25
CA MET A 62 3.32 4.40 0.70
C MET A 62 3.52 5.53 1.69
N TYR A 63 4.40 5.31 2.65
CA TYR A 63 4.64 6.27 3.72
C TYR A 63 5.78 7.17 3.28
N MET A 64 5.54 8.48 3.26
CA MET A 64 6.54 9.45 2.92
C MET A 64 7.65 9.44 4.00
N PRO A 65 8.93 9.25 3.62
CA PRO A 65 10.05 9.36 4.55
C PRO A 65 10.07 10.72 5.27
N THR A 66 10.56 10.73 6.51
CA THR A 66 10.60 11.92 7.36
C THR A 66 11.46 13.04 6.78
N GLU A 67 12.53 12.71 6.07
CA GLU A 67 13.41 13.66 5.38
C GLU A 67 12.70 14.35 4.22
N GLN A 68 11.96 13.58 3.41
CA GLN A 68 11.17 14.12 2.31
C GLN A 68 10.03 15.01 2.81
N ALA A 69 9.38 14.63 3.92
CA ALA A 69 8.37 15.48 4.54
C ALA A 69 8.97 16.80 5.08
N LEU A 70 10.21 16.78 5.60
CA LEU A 70 10.90 18.00 6.01
C LEU A 70 11.22 18.89 4.80
N ALA A 71 11.68 18.31 3.69
CA ALA A 71 11.91 19.03 2.45
C ALA A 71 10.62 19.70 1.95
N LEU A 72 9.52 18.96 1.89
CA LEU A 72 8.20 19.48 1.51
C LEU A 72 7.76 20.68 2.35
N ILE A 73 7.91 20.59 3.68
CA ILE A 73 7.57 21.70 4.59
C ILE A 73 8.41 22.96 4.27
N THR A 74 9.68 22.76 3.94
CA THR A 74 10.64 23.84 3.70
C THR A 74 10.41 24.49 2.33
N ASP A 75 10.29 23.66 1.29
CA ASP A 75 10.10 24.08 -0.11
C ASP A 75 8.77 24.79 -0.31
N ALA A 76 7.70 24.29 0.31
CA ALA A 76 6.36 24.87 0.23
C ALA A 76 6.07 25.90 1.34
N GLN A 77 7.06 26.23 2.17
CA GLN A 77 6.97 27.20 3.28
C GLN A 77 5.75 26.95 4.20
N LEU A 78 5.48 25.68 4.52
CA LEU A 78 4.34 25.32 5.34
C LEU A 78 4.63 25.60 6.82
N SER A 79 3.69 26.25 7.50
CA SER A 79 3.66 26.26 8.95
C SER A 79 3.30 24.87 9.49
N LYS A 80 3.62 24.61 10.77
CA LYS A 80 3.24 23.37 11.46
C LYS A 80 1.74 23.08 11.32
N HIS A 81 0.91 24.09 11.58
CA HIS A 81 -0.54 23.97 11.52
C HIS A 81 -1.03 23.61 10.11
N GLN A 82 -0.49 24.25 9.07
CA GLN A 82 -0.86 23.96 7.68
C GLN A 82 -0.48 22.53 7.28
N TYR A 83 0.71 22.07 7.67
CA TYR A 83 1.14 20.70 7.42
C TYR A 83 0.23 19.67 8.11
N GLU A 84 -0.13 19.91 9.38
CA GLU A 84 -1.03 19.03 10.13
C GLU A 84 -2.45 19.02 9.53
N ALA A 85 -2.97 20.18 9.11
CA ALA A 85 -4.25 20.29 8.41
C ALA A 85 -4.24 19.52 7.09
N PHE A 86 -3.18 19.68 6.28
CA PHE A 86 -3.01 18.96 5.02
C PHE A 86 -2.96 17.45 5.24
N ARG A 87 -2.18 16.99 6.23
CA ARG A 87 -2.12 15.58 6.61
C ARG A 87 -3.48 15.03 7.01
N ASN A 88 -4.23 15.75 7.82
CA ASN A 88 -5.55 15.31 8.26
C ASN A 88 -6.52 15.21 7.09
N ALA A 89 -6.53 16.21 6.19
CA ALA A 89 -7.34 16.15 4.99
C ALA A 89 -7.04 14.89 4.14
N VAL A 90 -5.76 14.60 3.88
CA VAL A 90 -5.34 13.39 3.12
C VAL A 90 -5.74 12.10 3.84
N LYS A 91 -5.66 12.09 5.17
CA LYS A 91 -6.09 10.96 6.00
C LYS A 91 -7.61 10.76 5.97
N ASP A 92 -8.38 11.84 5.92
CA ASP A 92 -9.84 11.79 5.81
C ASP A 92 -10.28 11.19 4.46
N PHE A 93 -9.46 11.36 3.41
CA PHE A 93 -9.61 10.65 2.13
C PHE A 93 -9.16 9.18 2.17
N GLY A 94 -8.80 8.64 3.34
CA GLY A 94 -8.38 7.24 3.51
C GLY A 94 -6.90 6.98 3.25
N HIS A 95 -6.10 8.03 3.03
CA HIS A 95 -4.68 7.90 2.71
C HIS A 95 -3.80 8.36 3.89
N ASP A 96 -3.15 7.42 4.59
CA ASP A 96 -2.19 7.76 5.67
C ASP A 96 -0.75 7.76 5.14
N ILE A 97 -0.47 8.72 4.25
CA ILE A 97 0.81 8.81 3.50
C ILE A 97 1.84 9.65 4.27
N LEU A 98 1.42 10.73 4.92
CA LEU A 98 2.32 11.74 5.46
C LEU A 98 2.70 11.46 6.93
N PRO A 99 3.98 11.63 7.31
CA PRO A 99 4.40 11.46 8.69
C PRO A 99 3.81 12.54 9.61
N PRO A 100 3.50 12.22 10.88
CA PRO A 100 3.12 13.24 11.85
C PRO A 100 4.30 14.17 12.17
N TYR A 101 4.01 15.45 12.42
CA TYR A 101 5.02 16.51 12.55
C TYR A 101 6.11 16.25 13.60
N TYR A 102 5.76 15.57 14.71
CA TYR A 102 6.75 15.23 15.75
C TYR A 102 7.86 14.29 15.25
N LYS A 103 7.59 13.45 14.24
CA LYS A 103 8.62 12.58 13.61
C LYS A 103 9.50 13.35 12.62
N VAL A 104 9.02 14.50 12.12
CA VAL A 104 9.74 15.37 11.18
C VAL A 104 10.73 16.30 11.92
N HIS A 105 10.93 16.10 13.24
CA HIS A 105 11.89 16.83 14.07
C HIS A 105 13.37 16.47 13.81
N ILE A 106 13.70 15.93 12.64
CA ILE A 106 15.08 15.77 12.16
C ILE A 106 15.78 17.14 12.06
N LYS A 107 15.02 18.25 12.06
CA LYS A 107 15.55 19.62 12.19
C LYS A 107 16.68 19.73 13.22
N LYS A 108 16.55 19.05 14.37
CA LYS A 108 17.58 19.04 15.43
C LYS A 108 18.94 18.50 14.97
N VAL A 109 18.94 17.53 14.07
CA VAL A 109 20.14 16.94 13.48
C VAL A 109 20.77 17.88 12.45
N CYS A 110 19.96 18.71 11.79
CA CYS A 110 20.43 19.64 10.76
C CYS A 110 21.00 20.95 11.34
N TYR A 111 20.74 21.27 12.61
CA TYR A 111 21.30 22.46 13.26
C TYR A 111 22.71 22.20 13.77
N PRO A 112 23.62 23.19 13.70
CA PRO A 112 24.94 23.07 14.29
C PRO A 112 24.85 23.07 15.83
N ASP A 113 25.71 22.27 16.49
CA ASP A 113 25.65 22.03 17.95
C ASP A 113 25.92 23.28 18.81
N LYS A 114 26.72 24.22 18.31
CA LYS A 114 27.17 25.40 19.07
C LYS A 114 26.99 26.66 18.23
N MET A 115 25.81 27.24 18.31
CA MET A 115 25.52 28.55 17.73
C MET A 115 25.38 29.59 18.83
N LEU A 116 26.21 30.62 18.79
CA LEU A 116 26.06 31.79 19.65
C LEU A 116 25.08 32.75 18.99
N ILE A 117 23.89 32.89 19.56
CA ILE A 117 22.88 33.85 19.10
C ILE A 117 22.97 35.07 20.01
N THR A 118 23.47 36.19 19.47
CA THR A 118 23.48 37.49 20.16
C THR A 118 22.41 38.39 19.56
N GLU A 119 21.61 39.05 20.40
CA GLU A 119 20.70 40.09 19.92
C GLU A 119 21.49 41.27 19.34
N ARG A 120 21.04 41.77 18.19
CA ARG A 120 21.53 43.04 17.65
C ARG A 120 20.53 44.11 18.09
N ARG A 121 20.94 44.96 19.05
CA ARG A 121 20.18 46.14 19.47
C ARG A 121 20.18 47.21 18.39
#